data_AF-A0A139R7K2-F1
#
_entry.id   AF-A0A139R7K2-F1
#
_cell.length_a   1.000
_cell.length_b   1.000
_cell.length_c   1.000
_cell.angle_alpha   90.00
_cell.angle_beta   90.00
_cell.angle_gamma   90.00
#
_symmetry.space_group_name_H-M   'P 1'
#
loop_
_entity.id
_entity.type
_entity.pdbx_description
1 polymer ?
#
loop_
_entity_poly.entity_id
_entity_poly.type
_entity_poly.pdbx_seq_one_letter_code
_entity_poly.pdbx_strand_id
1 'polypeptide(L)'
;MAFALFNKGRCTITDDLFLEITWEDGRGPEDDIELLDIIEGLDHLSDFSQPIAKSLPYLTFQQAELLFRELKQVYGRFQLKKVAIAHLEGKSVVTEGEVYASPFLITEDYENLLLPLIQAILTRSEFANYSYQEKREYFENQIYPVYKQSLGLSDSSLPLFPAEGETEAVSQPNRLSPVPNARDQTDVAAPVSQKRSTSLKKFYLFLGVLGVLSVINIICIFFAFAQLSNQSEKVNFLYQEQKNTQLIISTKNEVDVFSRYFLPSYYSGKKENLVDFLSEGDAKFTKPKEGILQSVILEKLNYDSETQRYTVSYILSVKRGDKSSSVRLTFDVKASDSSKYGFVVETEPKESNYLKN
;
A
#
# COMPACT_ATOMS: atom_id res chain seq x y z
N MET A 1 -16.76 -17.72 -15.67
CA MET A 1 -16.83 -18.88 -14.75
C MET A 1 -15.41 -19.25 -14.35
N ALA A 2 -15.01 -18.93 -13.12
CA ALA A 2 -13.90 -19.56 -12.43
C ALA A 2 -14.18 -19.39 -10.93
N PHE A 3 -14.52 -20.47 -10.25
CA PHE A 3 -14.54 -20.48 -8.79
C PHE A 3 -13.08 -20.62 -8.34
N ALA A 4 -12.50 -19.57 -7.77
CA ALA A 4 -11.23 -19.68 -7.08
C ALA A 4 -11.44 -20.54 -5.83
N LEU A 5 -11.05 -21.81 -5.93
CA LEU A 5 -10.98 -22.73 -4.81
C LEU A 5 -9.87 -22.23 -3.86
N PHE A 6 -10.24 -21.41 -2.87
CA PHE A 6 -9.37 -21.17 -1.72
C PHE A 6 -9.02 -22.52 -1.12
N ASN A 7 -7.73 -22.85 -1.09
CA ASN A 7 -7.25 -24.15 -0.68
C ASN A 7 -7.31 -24.23 0.86
N LYS A 8 -8.52 -24.41 1.40
CA LYS A 8 -8.79 -24.55 2.84
C LYS A 8 -8.14 -25.85 3.33
N GLY A 9 -6.87 -25.82 3.73
CA GLY A 9 -6.35 -26.87 4.61
C GLY A 9 -4.85 -27.12 4.68
N ARG A 10 -4.00 -26.51 3.86
CA ARG A 10 -2.54 -26.67 4.03
C ARG A 10 -1.82 -25.34 3.89
N CYS A 11 -1.18 -24.91 4.98
CA CYS A 11 -0.23 -23.82 4.93
C CYS A 11 0.93 -24.21 4.01
N THR A 12 1.23 -23.32 3.07
CA THR A 12 2.28 -23.48 2.07
C THR A 12 3.42 -22.49 2.27
N ILE A 13 3.32 -21.64 3.30
CA ILE A 13 4.36 -20.70 3.72
C ILE A 13 5.48 -21.47 4.41
N THR A 14 6.72 -21.08 4.13
CA THR A 14 7.93 -21.71 4.66
C THR A 14 8.70 -20.82 5.62
N ASP A 15 8.30 -19.55 5.77
CA ASP A 15 8.87 -18.59 6.70
C ASP A 15 8.71 -19.07 8.15
N ASP A 16 9.71 -18.76 9.00
CA ASP A 16 9.73 -19.17 10.40
C ASP A 16 8.52 -18.60 11.18
N LEU A 17 8.16 -17.34 10.88
CA LEU A 17 6.97 -16.67 11.37
C LEU A 17 6.19 -16.08 10.20
N PHE A 18 4.87 -16.21 10.26
CA PHE A 18 3.94 -15.66 9.29
C PHE A 18 2.63 -15.26 9.99
N LEU A 19 1.61 -14.93 9.22
CA LEU A 19 0.34 -14.43 9.74
C LEU A 19 -0.79 -15.39 9.40
N GLU A 20 -1.70 -15.57 10.35
CA GLU A 20 -3.03 -16.09 10.10
C GLU A 20 -4.04 -14.93 10.21
N ILE A 21 -4.82 -14.71 9.16
CA ILE A 21 -5.86 -13.69 9.15
C ILE A 21 -7.25 -14.31 9.24
N THR A 22 -8.15 -13.63 9.96
CA THR A 22 -9.57 -13.97 10.03
C THR A 22 -10.38 -12.78 9.57
N TRP A 23 -11.16 -12.98 8.52
CA TRP A 23 -12.07 -11.99 7.98
C TRP A 23 -13.26 -11.75 8.92
N GLU A 24 -13.87 -10.57 8.82
CA GLU A 24 -15.19 -10.35 9.41
C GLU A 24 -16.24 -11.21 8.69
N ASP A 25 -17.28 -11.61 9.42
CA ASP A 25 -18.31 -12.49 8.88
C ASP A 25 -18.98 -11.82 7.65
N GLY A 26 -18.93 -12.47 6.49
CA GLY A 26 -19.46 -11.93 5.22
C GLY A 26 -18.59 -10.87 4.53
N ARG A 27 -17.32 -10.68 4.96
CA ARG A 27 -16.34 -9.75 4.35
C ARG A 27 -15.04 -10.43 3.95
N GLY A 28 -15.09 -11.73 3.70
CA GLY A 28 -13.98 -12.48 3.11
C GLY A 28 -13.99 -12.37 1.59
N PRO A 29 -12.92 -12.82 0.92
CA PRO A 29 -12.81 -12.78 -0.54
C PRO A 29 -13.79 -13.75 -1.25
N GLU A 30 -14.47 -14.62 -0.50
CA GLU A 30 -15.59 -15.44 -1.01
C GLU A 30 -16.88 -14.62 -1.17
N ASP A 31 -17.03 -13.52 -0.42
CA ASP A 31 -18.27 -12.72 -0.33
C ASP A 31 -18.10 -11.30 -0.92
N ASP A 32 -16.87 -10.81 -1.04
CA ASP A 32 -16.52 -9.47 -1.54
C ASP A 32 -15.70 -9.59 -2.83
N ILE A 33 -16.33 -9.26 -3.97
CA ILE A 33 -15.72 -9.35 -5.31
C ILE A 33 -14.61 -8.31 -5.46
N GLU A 34 -14.76 -7.11 -4.88
CA GLU A 34 -13.74 -6.07 -4.96
C GLU A 34 -12.48 -6.47 -4.18
N LEU A 35 -12.66 -7.11 -3.03
CA LEU A 35 -11.56 -7.71 -2.26
C LEU A 35 -10.85 -8.82 -3.05
N LEU A 36 -11.60 -9.66 -3.77
CA LEU A 36 -11.03 -10.69 -4.63
C LEU A 36 -10.20 -10.06 -5.75
N ASP A 37 -10.73 -9.05 -6.44
CA ASP A 37 -10.03 -8.34 -7.52
C ASP A 37 -8.73 -7.68 -7.02
N ILE A 38 -8.72 -7.13 -5.80
CA ILE A 38 -7.50 -6.60 -5.16
C ILE A 38 -6.46 -7.70 -4.96
N ILE A 39 -6.87 -8.87 -4.46
CA ILE A 39 -5.97 -10.00 -4.22
C ILE A 39 -5.39 -10.52 -5.54
N GLU A 40 -6.22 -10.71 -6.56
CA GLU A 40 -5.78 -11.14 -7.89
C GLU A 40 -4.83 -10.12 -8.53
N GLY A 41 -5.13 -8.83 -8.40
CA GLY A 41 -4.25 -7.76 -8.86
C GLY A 41 -2.88 -7.77 -8.17
N LEU A 42 -2.84 -7.98 -6.86
CA LEU A 42 -1.58 -8.10 -6.11
C LEU A 42 -0.76 -9.33 -6.52
N ASP A 43 -1.44 -10.45 -6.78
CA ASP A 43 -0.80 -11.70 -7.24
C ASP A 43 -0.22 -11.58 -8.65
N HIS A 44 -0.76 -10.69 -9.49
CA HIS A 44 -0.21 -10.40 -10.81
C HIS A 44 0.95 -9.41 -10.79
N LEU A 45 0.94 -8.45 -9.86
CA LEU A 45 1.93 -7.37 -9.81
C LEU A 45 3.19 -7.72 -8.99
N SER A 46 3.11 -8.74 -8.14
CA SER A 46 4.16 -9.07 -7.18
C SER A 46 4.79 -10.43 -7.48
N ASP A 47 6.12 -10.50 -7.41
CA ASP A 47 6.88 -11.75 -7.52
C ASP A 47 6.85 -12.54 -6.20
N PHE A 48 5.65 -12.86 -5.69
CA PHE A 48 5.54 -13.71 -4.52
C PHE A 48 5.99 -15.13 -4.84
N SER A 49 6.67 -15.78 -3.89
CA SER A 49 6.97 -17.21 -3.98
C SER A 49 5.69 -18.04 -4.15
N GLN A 50 4.58 -17.58 -3.57
CA GLN A 50 3.24 -18.11 -3.78
C GLN A 50 2.18 -16.99 -3.80
N PRO A 51 1.15 -17.12 -4.65
CA PRO A 51 0.03 -16.17 -4.69
C PRO A 51 -0.73 -16.11 -3.35
N ILE A 52 -1.12 -14.92 -2.91
CA ILE A 52 -1.99 -14.63 -1.77
C ILE A 52 -3.26 -15.46 -1.86
N ALA A 53 -3.92 -15.51 -3.03
CA ALA A 53 -5.15 -16.28 -3.22
C ALA A 53 -5.00 -17.78 -2.86
N LYS A 54 -3.78 -18.32 -2.98
CA LYS A 54 -3.49 -19.73 -2.68
C LYS A 54 -3.00 -19.98 -1.27
N SER A 55 -2.40 -18.97 -0.61
CA SER A 55 -1.86 -19.10 0.74
C SER A 55 -2.89 -18.77 1.83
N LEU A 56 -3.96 -18.05 1.49
CA LEU A 56 -5.03 -17.70 2.44
C LEU A 56 -5.56 -18.92 3.23
N PRO A 57 -5.80 -18.77 4.55
CA PRO A 57 -5.77 -17.53 5.34
C PRO A 57 -4.36 -17.12 5.82
N TYR A 58 -3.31 -17.75 5.31
CA TYR A 58 -1.94 -17.51 5.74
C TYR A 58 -1.23 -16.51 4.82
N LEU A 59 -0.51 -15.56 5.41
CA LEU A 59 0.23 -14.52 4.69
C LEU A 59 1.64 -14.35 5.25
N THR A 60 2.63 -14.16 4.39
CA THR A 60 3.92 -13.62 4.83
C THR A 60 3.74 -12.17 5.28
N PHE A 61 4.72 -11.64 6.04
CA PHE A 61 4.69 -10.23 6.44
C PHE A 61 4.63 -9.29 5.22
N GLN A 62 5.40 -9.58 4.18
CA GLN A 62 5.38 -8.80 2.93
C GLN A 62 3.99 -8.82 2.27
N GLN A 63 3.36 -10.00 2.15
CA GLN A 63 2.04 -10.14 1.55
C GLN A 63 0.98 -9.36 2.35
N ALA A 64 1.00 -9.46 3.68
CA ALA A 64 0.06 -8.75 4.52
C ALA A 64 0.23 -7.22 4.44
N GLU A 65 1.46 -6.72 4.43
CA GLU A 65 1.70 -5.27 4.33
C GLU A 65 1.27 -4.68 2.98
N LEU A 66 1.42 -5.43 1.89
CA LEU A 66 0.91 -5.03 0.59
C LEU A 66 -0.61 -5.07 0.56
N LEU A 67 -1.21 -6.18 1.02
CA LEU A 67 -2.66 -6.33 1.09
C LEU A 67 -3.29 -5.23 1.95
N PHE A 68 -2.82 -5.02 3.17
CA PHE A 68 -3.42 -4.06 4.11
C PHE A 68 -3.32 -2.62 3.60
N ARG A 69 -2.26 -2.30 2.87
CA ARG A 69 -2.10 -1.00 2.22
C ARG A 69 -3.07 -0.81 1.06
N GLU A 70 -3.32 -1.84 0.25
CA GLU A 70 -4.36 -1.77 -0.79
C GLU A 70 -5.76 -1.67 -0.17
N LEU A 71 -6.04 -2.44 0.88
CA LEU A 71 -7.33 -2.34 1.60
C LEU A 71 -7.55 -0.95 2.19
N LYS A 72 -6.50 -0.34 2.76
CA LYS A 72 -6.52 1.05 3.20
C LYS A 72 -6.80 2.00 2.03
N GLN A 73 -6.16 1.80 0.89
CA GLN A 73 -6.31 2.69 -0.27
C GLN A 73 -7.72 2.61 -0.87
N VAL A 74 -8.28 1.41 -1.01
CA VAL A 74 -9.58 1.19 -1.65
C VAL A 74 -10.73 1.52 -0.71
N TYR A 75 -10.70 1.01 0.51
CA TYR A 75 -11.82 1.14 1.45
C TYR A 75 -11.69 2.32 2.42
N GLY A 76 -10.50 2.94 2.53
CA GLY A 76 -10.18 3.99 3.51
C GLY A 76 -10.04 3.46 4.95
N ARG A 77 -11.01 2.66 5.38
CA ARG A 77 -11.02 1.91 6.64
C ARG A 77 -11.45 0.48 6.40
N PHE A 78 -10.67 -0.47 6.91
CA PHE A 78 -10.96 -1.89 6.82
C PHE A 78 -10.76 -2.57 8.18
N GLN A 79 -11.58 -3.57 8.49
CA GLN A 79 -11.50 -4.31 9.75
C GLN A 79 -11.42 -5.80 9.45
N LEU A 80 -10.39 -6.44 10.01
CA LEU A 80 -10.26 -7.88 10.12
C LEU A 80 -10.70 -8.31 11.51
N LYS A 81 -11.34 -9.47 11.60
CA LYS A 81 -11.77 -10.07 12.86
C LYS A 81 -10.56 -10.39 13.74
N LYS A 82 -9.49 -10.92 13.14
CA LYS A 82 -8.23 -11.23 13.83
C LYS A 82 -7.05 -11.22 12.86
N VAL A 83 -5.90 -10.76 13.33
CA VAL A 83 -4.59 -11.02 12.72
C VAL A 83 -3.69 -11.58 13.81
N ALA A 84 -3.14 -12.77 13.60
CA ALA A 84 -2.31 -13.48 14.56
C ALA A 84 -0.95 -13.83 13.96
N ILE A 85 0.11 -13.73 14.76
CA ILE A 85 1.38 -14.39 14.45
C ILE A 85 1.15 -15.90 14.49
N ALA A 86 1.78 -16.58 13.54
CA ALA A 86 1.68 -18.01 13.34
C ALA A 86 3.06 -18.59 13.00
N HIS A 87 3.26 -19.84 13.38
CA HIS A 87 4.43 -20.63 12.98
C HIS A 87 4.03 -22.06 12.63
N LEU A 88 4.95 -22.82 12.03
CA LEU A 88 4.75 -24.24 11.75
C LEU A 88 5.37 -25.09 12.87
N GLU A 89 4.55 -25.91 13.51
CA GLU A 89 5.01 -27.01 14.35
C GLU A 89 4.82 -28.34 13.58
N GLY A 90 5.90 -28.80 12.95
CA GLY A 90 5.88 -29.95 12.04
C GLY A 90 5.11 -29.65 10.76
N LYS A 91 3.82 -30.03 10.70
CA LYS A 91 2.93 -29.79 9.54
C LYS A 91 1.67 -29.00 9.92
N SER A 92 1.55 -28.61 11.17
CA SER A 92 0.39 -27.89 11.70
C SER A 92 0.76 -26.43 11.91
N VAL A 93 -0.16 -25.54 11.56
CA VAL A 93 -0.04 -24.12 11.92
C VAL A 93 -0.45 -23.96 13.37
N VAL A 94 0.37 -23.25 14.14
CA VAL A 94 0.12 -22.94 15.55
C VAL A 94 0.07 -21.42 15.71
N THR A 95 -1.00 -20.94 16.35
CA THR A 95 -1.17 -19.53 16.78
C THR A 95 -1.41 -19.41 18.28
N GLU A 96 -1.38 -20.54 19.00
CA GLU A 96 -1.53 -20.55 20.46
C GLU A 96 -0.25 -20.04 21.12
N GLY A 97 -0.39 -19.12 22.07
CA GLY A 97 0.74 -18.44 22.72
C GLY A 97 1.34 -17.29 21.91
N GLU A 98 1.02 -17.17 20.64
CA GLU A 98 1.49 -16.10 19.75
C GLU A 98 0.70 -14.79 19.91
N VAL A 99 1.33 -13.66 19.60
CA VAL A 99 0.65 -12.35 19.65
C VAL A 99 -0.42 -12.24 18.55
N TYR A 100 -1.55 -11.65 18.89
CA TYR A 100 -2.61 -11.33 17.94
C TYR A 100 -3.32 -10.03 18.30
N ALA A 101 -3.96 -9.43 17.29
CA ALA A 101 -4.89 -8.31 17.44
C ALA A 101 -6.28 -8.69 16.90
N SER A 102 -7.33 -8.39 17.66
CA SER A 102 -8.73 -8.76 17.37
C SER A 102 -9.75 -7.83 18.07
N PRO A 103 -10.41 -6.91 17.36
CA PRO A 103 -10.31 -6.69 15.92
C PRO A 103 -8.95 -6.10 15.53
N PHE A 104 -8.57 -6.30 14.28
CA PHE A 104 -7.44 -5.62 13.66
C PHE A 104 -7.99 -4.53 12.74
N LEU A 105 -7.63 -3.28 13.03
CA LEU A 105 -8.15 -2.11 12.33
C LEU A 105 -7.09 -1.55 11.40
N ILE A 106 -7.45 -1.41 10.12
CA ILE A 106 -6.70 -0.70 9.11
C ILE A 106 -7.40 0.65 8.92
N THR A 107 -6.76 1.71 9.39
CA THR A 107 -7.30 3.08 9.37
C THR A 107 -6.39 4.00 8.54
N GLU A 108 -6.78 5.25 8.36
CA GLU A 108 -6.02 6.25 7.61
C GLU A 108 -4.60 6.46 8.16
N ASP A 109 -4.39 6.23 9.44
CA ASP A 109 -3.13 6.28 10.18
C ASP A 109 -2.41 4.92 10.26
N TYR A 110 -2.89 3.88 9.58
CA TYR A 110 -2.16 2.61 9.49
C TYR A 110 -0.80 2.84 8.81
N GLU A 111 0.28 2.56 9.54
CA GLU A 111 1.67 2.64 9.03
C GLU A 111 2.24 1.26 8.71
N ASN A 112 2.12 0.33 9.65
CA ASN A 112 2.60 -1.05 9.54
C ASN A 112 1.90 -1.95 10.58
N LEU A 113 1.99 -3.25 10.34
CA LEU A 113 1.43 -4.35 11.10
C LEU A 113 2.01 -4.44 12.52
N LEU A 114 3.28 -4.09 12.69
CA LEU A 114 3.95 -4.23 13.98
C LEU A 114 3.30 -3.36 15.05
N LEU A 115 2.88 -2.14 14.72
CA LEU A 115 2.27 -1.20 15.68
C LEU A 115 0.99 -1.77 16.34
N PRO A 116 -0.04 -2.24 15.59
CA PRO A 116 -1.19 -2.90 16.20
C PRO A 116 -0.85 -4.14 17.03
N LEU A 117 0.16 -4.93 16.63
CA LEU A 117 0.58 -6.13 17.36
C LEU A 117 1.31 -5.78 18.68
N ILE A 118 2.20 -4.77 18.65
CA ILE A 118 2.85 -4.23 19.84
C ILE A 118 1.80 -3.69 20.80
N GLN A 119 0.84 -2.91 20.29
CA GLN A 119 -0.25 -2.41 21.12
C GLN A 119 -1.05 -3.56 21.74
N ALA A 120 -1.33 -4.62 20.97
CA ALA A 120 -2.06 -5.77 21.47
C ALA A 120 -1.30 -6.51 22.58
N ILE A 121 0.00 -6.80 22.42
CA ILE A 121 0.77 -7.52 23.44
C ILE A 121 0.90 -6.72 24.75
N LEU A 122 0.93 -5.39 24.64
CA LEU A 122 1.08 -4.50 25.79
C LEU A 122 -0.23 -4.28 26.55
N THR A 123 -1.37 -4.28 25.86
CA THR A 123 -2.65 -3.85 26.46
C THR A 123 -3.66 -4.96 26.72
N ARG A 124 -3.57 -6.10 26.04
CA ARG A 124 -4.55 -7.19 26.21
C ARG A 124 -4.27 -8.00 27.47
N SER A 125 -5.36 -8.36 28.15
CA SER A 125 -5.33 -9.19 29.35
C SER A 125 -4.74 -10.57 29.12
N GLU A 126 -4.88 -11.11 27.91
CA GLU A 126 -4.40 -12.42 27.49
C GLU A 126 -2.86 -12.52 27.55
N PHE A 127 -2.17 -11.37 27.45
CA PHE A 127 -0.72 -11.28 27.58
C PHE A 127 -0.28 -10.69 28.93
N ALA A 128 -1.18 -10.53 29.90
CA ALA A 128 -0.85 -9.91 31.20
C ALA A 128 0.12 -10.75 32.05
N ASN A 129 0.19 -12.06 31.79
CA ASN A 129 1.08 -12.98 32.53
C ASN A 129 2.55 -12.88 32.10
N TYR A 130 2.85 -12.21 31.00
CA TYR A 130 4.21 -11.96 30.54
C TYR A 130 4.72 -10.63 31.09
N SER A 131 5.96 -10.59 31.55
CA SER A 131 6.64 -9.37 31.93
C SER A 131 6.86 -8.45 30.71
N TYR A 132 7.03 -7.16 30.97
CA TYR A 132 7.36 -6.20 29.91
C TYR A 132 8.63 -6.60 29.13
N GLN A 133 9.66 -7.09 29.83
CA GLN A 133 10.91 -7.52 29.21
C GLN A 133 10.72 -8.72 28.27
N GLU A 134 9.93 -9.73 28.68
CA GLU A 134 9.64 -10.89 27.83
C GLU A 134 8.90 -10.48 26.55
N LYS A 135 7.92 -9.57 26.67
CA LYS A 135 7.18 -9.04 25.51
C LYS A 135 8.11 -8.31 24.54
N ARG A 136 9.01 -7.48 25.09
CA ARG A 136 9.99 -6.73 24.30
C ARG A 136 10.95 -7.66 23.58
N GLU A 137 11.55 -8.61 24.31
CA GLU A 137 12.50 -9.57 23.74
C GLU A 137 11.85 -10.46 22.68
N TYR A 138 10.59 -10.83 22.86
CA TYR A 138 9.84 -11.56 21.84
C TYR A 138 9.74 -10.77 20.52
N PHE A 139 9.46 -9.47 20.57
CA PHE A 139 9.47 -8.64 19.36
C PHE A 139 10.88 -8.43 18.79
N GLU A 140 11.84 -8.02 19.62
CA GLU A 140 13.20 -7.70 19.17
C GLU A 140 13.96 -8.93 18.63
N ASN A 141 13.75 -10.11 19.23
CA ASN A 141 14.52 -11.31 18.90
C ASN A 141 13.79 -12.27 17.94
N GLN A 142 12.46 -12.23 17.86
CA GLN A 142 11.69 -13.18 17.04
C GLN A 142 10.94 -12.48 15.90
N ILE A 143 10.07 -11.51 16.20
CA ILE A 143 9.21 -10.90 15.16
C ILE A 143 10.01 -9.98 14.24
N TYR A 144 10.78 -9.04 14.79
CA TYR A 144 11.50 -8.03 14.02
C TYR A 144 12.48 -8.61 12.99
N PRO A 145 13.28 -9.65 13.32
CA PRO A 145 14.17 -10.27 12.33
C PRO A 145 13.43 -10.89 11.14
N VAL A 146 12.29 -11.57 11.38
CA VAL A 146 11.52 -12.19 10.29
C VAL A 146 10.78 -11.13 9.48
N TYR A 147 10.19 -10.14 10.14
CA TYR A 147 9.51 -9.03 9.49
C TYR A 147 10.45 -8.24 8.57
N LYS A 148 11.64 -7.85 9.07
CA LYS A 148 12.62 -7.09 8.27
C LYS A 148 13.13 -7.90 7.08
N GLN A 149 13.36 -9.20 7.27
CA GLN A 149 13.81 -10.09 6.20
C GLN A 149 12.73 -10.23 5.12
N SER A 150 11.48 -10.41 5.52
CA SER A 150 10.35 -10.54 4.59
C SER A 150 10.16 -9.29 3.73
N LEU A 151 10.33 -8.09 4.30
CA LEU A 151 10.17 -6.82 3.58
C LEU A 151 11.48 -6.26 2.96
N GLY A 152 12.64 -6.86 3.24
CA GLY A 152 13.93 -6.35 2.81
C GLY A 152 14.32 -5.01 3.46
N LEU A 153 13.94 -4.79 4.73
CA LEU A 153 14.15 -3.54 5.47
C LEU A 153 15.45 -3.52 6.27
N SER A 154 15.96 -2.32 6.55
CA SER A 154 17.04 -2.09 7.53
C SER A 154 16.49 -1.91 8.94
N ASP A 155 17.34 -2.09 9.96
CA ASP A 155 16.94 -1.97 11.37
C ASP A 155 16.38 -0.57 11.71
N SER A 156 16.83 0.48 11.01
CA SER A 156 16.34 1.86 11.19
C SER A 156 14.88 2.07 10.76
N SER A 157 14.30 1.13 10.01
CA SER A 157 12.91 1.21 9.53
C SER A 157 11.92 0.53 10.46
N LEU A 158 12.40 -0.12 11.53
CA LEU A 158 11.56 -0.80 12.50
C LEU A 158 11.04 0.17 13.56
N PRO A 159 9.78 0.03 14.00
CA PRO A 159 9.27 0.80 15.12
C PRO A 159 10.02 0.42 16.42
N LEU A 160 10.24 1.41 17.27
CA LEU A 160 10.77 1.17 18.60
C LEU A 160 9.72 0.46 19.45
N PHE A 161 10.14 -0.53 20.23
CA PHE A 161 9.28 -1.11 21.25
C PHE A 161 9.09 -0.06 22.38
N PRO A 162 7.85 0.36 22.70
CA PRO A 162 7.58 1.44 23.65
C PRO A 162 8.20 1.17 25.02
N ALA A 163 8.69 2.18 25.74
CA ALA A 163 9.21 1.98 27.08
C ALA A 163 8.10 1.58 28.08
N GLU A 164 8.47 0.94 29.18
CA GLU A 164 7.53 0.55 30.22
C GLU A 164 6.78 1.78 30.77
N GLY A 165 5.46 1.80 30.63
CA GLY A 165 4.60 2.93 31.04
C GLY A 165 4.23 3.94 29.93
N GLU A 166 4.79 3.84 28.71
CA GLU A 166 4.44 4.72 27.58
C GLU A 166 3.15 4.31 26.83
N THR A 167 2.47 3.25 27.29
CA THR A 167 1.29 2.64 26.65
C THR A 167 0.05 3.55 26.59
N GLU A 168 0.08 4.70 27.26
CA GLU A 168 -1.01 5.68 27.23
C GLU A 168 -0.98 6.60 25.98
N ALA A 169 0.16 6.76 25.32
CA ALA A 169 0.29 7.66 24.16
C ALA A 169 -0.23 7.05 22.83
N VAL A 170 -0.39 5.72 22.77
CA VAL A 170 -0.92 4.98 21.59
C VAL A 170 -2.44 4.73 21.71
N SER A 171 -3.06 5.22 22.79
CA SER A 171 -4.46 4.94 23.11
C SER A 171 -5.38 6.13 22.77
N GLN A 172 -6.02 6.12 21.59
CA GLN A 172 -7.48 6.33 21.39
C GLN A 172 -7.86 6.73 19.94
N PRO A 173 -8.61 5.89 19.21
CA PRO A 173 -9.72 6.35 18.40
C PRO A 173 -10.97 6.43 19.29
N ASN A 174 -11.45 7.66 19.55
CA ASN A 174 -12.78 8.04 20.04
C ASN A 174 -13.56 6.98 20.85
N ARG A 175 -13.42 6.97 22.18
CA ARG A 175 -14.54 6.58 23.04
C ARG A 175 -15.45 7.79 23.24
N LEU A 176 -16.64 7.72 22.67
CA LEU A 176 -17.79 8.51 23.10
C LEU A 176 -17.95 8.38 24.61
N SER A 177 -18.01 9.51 25.30
CA SER A 177 -18.22 9.60 26.75
C SER A 177 -19.50 8.83 27.17
N PRO A 178 -19.47 8.00 28.22
CA PRO A 178 -20.68 7.50 28.83
C PRO A 178 -21.42 8.65 29.51
N VAL A 179 -22.69 8.82 29.16
CA VAL A 179 -23.66 9.66 29.88
C VAL A 179 -23.77 9.16 31.33
N PRO A 180 -23.57 10.01 32.36
CA PRO A 180 -23.88 9.62 33.73
C PRO A 180 -25.39 9.67 33.94
N ASN A 181 -25.99 8.50 34.22
CA ASN A 181 -27.38 8.41 34.66
C ASN A 181 -27.57 9.07 36.03
N ALA A 182 -28.62 9.88 36.12
CA ALA A 182 -29.14 10.46 37.35
C ALA A 182 -29.96 9.44 38.16
N ARG A 183 -29.89 9.58 39.50
CA ARG A 183 -30.78 9.16 40.61
C ARG A 183 -29.91 8.73 41.81
N ASP A 184 -30.19 9.01 43.07
CA ASP A 184 -31.17 9.89 43.73
C ASP A 184 -30.69 10.09 45.19
N GLN A 185 -31.27 11.12 45.81
CA GLN A 185 -31.10 11.72 47.13
C GLN A 185 -30.80 10.84 48.37
N THR A 186 -30.08 11.42 49.34
CA THR A 186 -30.56 11.48 50.74
C THR A 186 -29.98 12.68 51.51
N ASP A 187 -30.88 13.36 52.23
CA ASP A 187 -30.72 14.58 53.03
C ASP A 187 -29.76 14.47 54.24
N VAL A 188 -29.20 15.61 54.68
CA VAL A 188 -29.60 16.34 55.92
C VAL A 188 -28.54 17.39 56.33
N ALA A 189 -29.05 18.61 56.58
CA ALA A 189 -28.56 19.70 57.45
C ALA A 189 -27.36 20.60 57.06
N ALA A 190 -27.65 21.92 57.08
CA ALA A 190 -26.74 23.06 56.97
C ALA A 190 -26.36 23.62 58.38
N PRO A 191 -25.61 24.74 58.49
CA PRO A 191 -24.23 24.96 58.03
C PRO A 191 -23.32 25.44 59.21
N VAL A 192 -22.01 25.26 59.11
CA VAL A 192 -21.05 26.04 59.93
C VAL A 192 -20.09 26.79 59.03
N SER A 193 -20.13 28.11 59.19
CA SER A 193 -19.31 29.12 58.53
C SER A 193 -17.83 28.91 58.85
N GLN A 194 -17.00 28.68 57.83
CA GLN A 194 -15.57 28.99 57.88
C GLN A 194 -15.21 29.87 56.68
N LYS A 195 -14.99 31.17 56.96
CA LYS A 195 -14.37 32.12 56.05
C LYS A 195 -13.00 31.60 55.60
N ARG A 196 -12.88 31.15 54.36
CA ARG A 196 -11.62 31.17 53.60
C ARG A 196 -11.73 32.23 52.51
N SER A 197 -11.13 33.38 52.79
CA SER A 197 -10.81 34.38 51.79
C SER A 197 -9.76 33.79 50.83
N THR A 198 -10.21 33.19 49.73
CA THR A 198 -9.34 32.91 48.59
C THR A 198 -9.34 34.14 47.70
N SER A 199 -8.18 34.79 47.61
CA SER A 199 -7.94 35.96 46.77
C SER A 199 -8.30 35.66 45.31
N LEU A 200 -9.40 36.27 44.83
CA LEU A 200 -9.86 36.18 43.43
C LEU A 200 -8.77 36.52 42.41
N LYS A 201 -7.81 37.39 42.78
CA LYS A 201 -6.64 37.71 41.94
C LYS A 201 -5.76 36.48 41.65
N LYS A 202 -5.62 35.54 42.59
CA LYS A 202 -4.85 34.31 42.37
C LYS A 202 -5.59 33.32 41.46
N PHE A 203 -6.93 33.33 41.50
CA PHE A 203 -7.77 32.51 40.62
C PHE A 203 -7.74 33.01 39.18
N TYR A 204 -7.87 34.32 38.93
CA TYR A 204 -7.74 34.90 37.58
C TYR A 204 -6.33 34.78 37.01
N LEU A 205 -5.29 34.85 37.85
CA LEU A 205 -3.91 34.59 37.42
C LEU A 205 -3.73 33.13 36.98
N PHE A 206 -4.30 32.17 37.72
CA PHE A 206 -4.27 30.75 37.36
C PHE A 206 -5.06 30.47 36.07
N LEU A 207 -6.23 31.09 35.90
CA LEU A 207 -7.05 30.98 34.68
C LEU A 207 -6.36 31.60 33.46
N GLY A 208 -5.63 32.71 33.64
CA GLY A 208 -4.83 33.32 32.59
C GLY A 208 -3.67 32.42 32.12
N VAL A 209 -2.94 31.80 33.06
CA VAL A 209 -1.87 30.84 32.74
C VAL A 209 -2.42 29.60 32.03
N LEU A 210 -3.56 29.08 32.47
CA LEU A 210 -4.21 27.92 31.85
C LEU A 210 -4.72 28.24 30.43
N GLY A 211 -5.23 29.46 30.22
CA GLY A 211 -5.62 29.95 28.89
C GLY A 211 -4.44 30.04 27.93
N VAL A 212 -3.30 30.57 28.38
CA VAL A 212 -2.07 30.65 27.56
C VAL A 212 -1.52 29.26 27.23
N LEU A 213 -1.49 28.33 28.19
CA LEU A 213 -1.08 26.94 27.94
C LEU A 213 -2.00 26.24 26.92
N SER A 214 -3.30 26.51 26.96
CA SER A 214 -4.27 25.93 26.04
C SER A 214 -4.05 26.43 24.60
N VAL A 215 -3.79 27.73 24.42
CA VAL A 215 -3.47 28.30 23.11
C VAL A 215 -2.17 27.74 22.53
N ILE A 216 -1.14 27.57 23.36
CA ILE A 216 0.13 26.96 22.93
C ILE A 216 -0.07 25.52 22.48
N ASN A 217 -0.85 24.73 23.23
CA ASN A 217 -1.18 23.35 22.84
C ASN A 217 -1.91 23.29 21.50
N ILE A 218 -2.89 24.17 21.26
CA ILE A 218 -3.62 24.22 19.99
C ILE A 218 -2.67 24.54 18.83
N ILE A 219 -1.74 25.47 19.01
CA ILE A 219 -0.74 25.81 17.97
C ILE A 219 0.18 24.62 17.70
N CYS A 220 0.66 23.92 18.73
CA CYS A 220 1.49 22.72 18.57
C CYS A 220 0.73 21.58 17.86
N ILE A 221 -0.54 21.36 18.20
CA ILE A 221 -1.40 20.37 17.54
C ILE A 221 -1.60 20.73 16.07
N PHE A 222 -1.87 22.00 15.76
CA PHE A 222 -2.03 22.44 14.37
C PHE A 222 -0.73 22.26 13.56
N PHE A 223 0.42 22.56 14.16
CA PHE A 223 1.72 22.37 13.51
C PHE A 223 2.04 20.89 13.29
N ALA A 224 1.77 20.03 14.28
CA ALA A 224 1.92 18.58 14.17
C ALA A 224 0.99 18.00 13.09
N PHE A 225 -0.26 18.45 13.03
CA PHE A 225 -1.22 18.03 12.00
C PHE A 225 -0.79 18.48 10.60
N ALA A 226 -0.33 19.73 10.43
CA ALA A 226 0.19 20.22 9.16
C ALA A 226 1.45 19.46 8.71
N GLN A 227 2.33 19.10 9.65
CA GLN A 227 3.50 18.28 9.36
C GLN A 227 3.12 16.85 8.97
N LEU A 228 2.16 16.24 9.68
CA LEU A 228 1.64 14.91 9.40
C LEU A 228 0.94 14.84 8.02
N SER A 229 0.13 15.85 7.68
CA SER A 229 -0.50 15.97 6.36
C SER A 229 0.55 16.01 5.23
N ASN A 230 1.57 16.85 5.38
CA ASN A 230 2.67 16.94 4.41
C ASN A 230 3.46 15.64 4.29
N GLN A 231 3.64 14.90 5.40
CA GLN A 231 4.30 13.60 5.39
C GLN A 231 3.43 12.54 4.69
N SER A 232 2.13 12.52 4.96
CA SER A 232 1.16 11.63 4.30
C SER A 232 1.13 11.86 2.78
N GLU A 233 1.11 13.11 2.32
CA GLU A 233 1.18 13.44 0.90
C GLU A 233 2.49 12.95 0.26
N LYS A 234 3.63 13.13 0.93
CA LYS A 234 4.92 12.62 0.44
C LYS A 234 4.96 11.09 0.39
N VAL A 235 4.42 10.41 1.39
CA VAL A 235 4.33 8.94 1.43
C VAL A 235 3.42 8.44 0.31
N ASN A 236 2.25 9.04 0.12
CA ASN A 236 1.35 8.70 -0.97
C ASN A 236 1.98 8.96 -2.34
N PHE A 237 2.66 10.09 -2.51
CA PHE A 237 3.40 10.41 -3.74
C PHE A 237 4.48 9.35 -4.03
N LEU A 238 5.34 9.06 -3.06
CA LEU A 238 6.38 8.04 -3.20
C LEU A 238 5.81 6.65 -3.45
N TYR A 239 4.67 6.33 -2.84
CA TYR A 239 3.97 5.07 -3.07
C TYR A 239 3.41 4.96 -4.49
N GLN A 240 2.80 6.03 -5.00
CA GLN A 240 2.33 6.08 -6.39
C GLN A 240 3.50 6.00 -7.38
N GLU A 241 4.60 6.70 -7.10
CA GLU A 241 5.83 6.63 -7.91
C GLU A 241 6.42 5.21 -7.89
N GLN A 242 6.40 4.55 -6.73
CA GLN A 242 6.82 3.15 -6.59
C GLN A 242 5.91 2.21 -7.40
N LYS A 243 4.58 2.34 -7.29
CA LYS A 243 3.62 1.53 -8.08
C LYS A 243 3.83 1.69 -9.58
N ASN A 244 3.95 2.93 -10.05
CA ASN A 244 4.22 3.21 -11.46
C ASN A 244 5.55 2.61 -11.91
N THR A 245 6.58 2.67 -11.06
CA THR A 245 7.87 2.04 -11.34
C THR A 245 7.75 0.52 -11.42
N GLN A 246 7.02 -0.12 -10.51
CA GLN A 246 6.79 -1.57 -10.50
C GLN A 246 6.00 -2.03 -11.73
N LEU A 247 4.97 -1.28 -12.12
CA LEU A 247 4.19 -1.55 -13.31
C LEU A 247 5.04 -1.40 -14.58
N ILE A 248 5.89 -0.37 -14.65
CA ILE A 248 6.85 -0.22 -15.75
C ILE A 248 7.80 -1.42 -15.77
N ILE A 249 8.35 -1.86 -14.63
CA ILE A 249 9.28 -2.99 -14.56
C ILE A 249 8.62 -4.28 -15.05
N SER A 250 7.41 -4.59 -14.58
CA SER A 250 6.68 -5.82 -14.94
C SER A 250 6.26 -5.85 -16.42
N THR A 251 5.77 -4.73 -16.94
CA THR A 251 5.21 -4.66 -18.31
C THR A 251 6.23 -4.21 -19.38
N LYS A 252 7.41 -3.73 -18.99
CA LYS A 252 8.45 -3.20 -19.90
C LYS A 252 8.77 -4.16 -21.04
N ASN A 253 8.95 -5.44 -20.70
CA ASN A 253 9.35 -6.43 -21.69
C ASN A 253 8.21 -6.70 -22.70
N GLU A 254 6.96 -6.74 -22.24
CA GLU A 254 5.80 -6.96 -23.10
C GLU A 254 5.58 -5.79 -24.05
N VAL A 255 5.63 -4.56 -23.53
CA VAL A 255 5.51 -3.33 -24.32
C VAL A 255 6.66 -3.19 -25.32
N ASP A 256 7.90 -3.57 -24.93
CA ASP A 256 9.06 -3.59 -25.84
C ASP A 256 8.87 -4.60 -26.97
N VAL A 257 8.43 -5.82 -26.64
CA VAL A 257 8.17 -6.87 -27.63
C VAL A 257 7.08 -6.41 -28.60
N PHE A 258 5.92 -5.96 -28.11
CA PHE A 258 4.84 -5.44 -28.94
C PHE A 258 5.34 -4.34 -29.88
N SER A 259 6.06 -3.37 -29.35
CA SER A 259 6.61 -2.25 -30.12
C SER A 259 7.56 -2.73 -31.22
N ARG A 260 8.42 -3.71 -30.93
CA ARG A 260 9.34 -4.30 -31.91
C ARG A 260 8.63 -5.09 -33.01
N TYR A 261 7.42 -5.60 -32.77
CA TYR A 261 6.55 -6.17 -33.81
C TYR A 261 5.83 -5.09 -34.63
N PHE A 262 5.44 -3.99 -34.00
CA PHE A 262 4.82 -2.85 -34.67
C PHE A 262 5.78 -2.13 -35.63
N LEU A 263 7.03 -1.89 -35.19
CA LEU A 263 7.99 -1.05 -35.91
C LEU A 263 8.29 -1.51 -37.35
N PRO A 264 8.56 -2.79 -37.65
CA PRO A 264 8.73 -3.27 -39.02
C PRO A 264 7.49 -3.03 -39.88
N SER A 265 6.29 -3.21 -39.32
CA SER A 265 5.02 -2.91 -40.00
C SER A 265 4.88 -1.42 -40.29
N TYR A 266 5.27 -0.56 -39.36
CA TYR A 266 5.28 0.90 -39.52
C TYR A 266 6.24 1.39 -40.60
N TYR A 267 7.43 0.80 -40.71
CA TYR A 267 8.43 1.14 -41.74
C TYR A 267 8.27 0.37 -43.06
N SER A 268 7.26 -0.49 -43.19
CA SER A 268 7.02 -1.29 -44.39
C SER A 268 6.46 -0.50 -45.59
N GLY A 269 6.02 0.75 -45.38
CA GLY A 269 5.32 1.56 -46.37
C GLY A 269 3.88 1.12 -46.67
N LYS A 270 3.37 0.06 -46.02
CA LYS A 270 2.08 -0.57 -46.30
C LYS A 270 1.09 -0.39 -45.15
N LYS A 271 -0.07 0.21 -45.44
CA LYS A 271 -1.06 0.60 -44.41
C LYS A 271 -1.81 -0.63 -43.87
N GLU A 272 -2.01 -1.63 -44.70
CA GLU A 272 -2.63 -2.91 -44.38
C GLU A 272 -1.88 -3.67 -43.26
N ASN A 273 -0.56 -3.49 -43.16
CA ASN A 273 0.25 -4.13 -42.12
C ASN A 273 0.05 -3.50 -40.72
N LEU A 274 -0.58 -2.33 -40.64
CA LEU A 274 -0.79 -1.62 -39.38
C LEU A 274 -2.12 -1.95 -38.69
N VAL A 275 -3.06 -2.59 -39.38
CA VAL A 275 -4.44 -2.75 -38.89
C VAL A 275 -4.50 -3.45 -37.54
N ASP A 276 -3.66 -4.48 -37.33
CA ASP A 276 -3.62 -5.25 -36.08
C ASP A 276 -2.97 -4.51 -34.90
N PHE A 277 -2.36 -3.34 -35.14
CA PHE A 277 -1.56 -2.61 -34.15
C PHE A 277 -2.16 -1.28 -33.71
N LEU A 278 -3.08 -0.71 -34.47
CA LEU A 278 -3.60 0.65 -34.23
C LEU A 278 -4.94 0.59 -33.49
N SER A 279 -5.16 1.51 -32.55
CA SER A 279 -6.47 1.67 -31.94
C SER A 279 -7.48 2.30 -32.91
N GLU A 280 -8.78 2.09 -32.64
CA GLU A 280 -9.88 2.62 -33.47
C GLU A 280 -10.05 4.16 -33.38
N GLY A 281 -9.31 4.79 -32.47
CA GLY A 281 -9.28 6.24 -32.26
C GLY A 281 -8.41 6.96 -33.30
N ASP A 282 -7.57 7.89 -32.82
CA ASP A 282 -6.73 8.73 -33.68
C ASP A 282 -5.62 7.92 -34.38
N ALA A 283 -5.12 6.88 -33.73
CA ALA A 283 -4.08 6.01 -34.28
C ALA A 283 -4.47 5.38 -35.63
N LYS A 284 -5.76 5.13 -35.89
CA LYS A 284 -6.22 4.54 -37.17
C LYS A 284 -5.79 5.33 -38.40
N PHE A 285 -5.52 6.62 -38.26
CA PHE A 285 -5.10 7.49 -39.36
C PHE A 285 -3.58 7.52 -39.59
N THR A 286 -2.80 6.84 -38.73
CA THR A 286 -1.33 6.76 -38.81
C THR A 286 -0.85 6.33 -40.20
N LYS A 287 0.00 7.13 -40.83
CA LYS A 287 0.57 6.76 -42.14
C LYS A 287 1.85 5.94 -41.95
N PRO A 288 2.00 4.78 -42.62
CA PRO A 288 3.26 4.06 -42.60
C PRO A 288 4.36 4.90 -43.25
N LYS A 289 5.60 4.68 -42.82
CA LYS A 289 6.79 5.24 -43.45
C LYS A 289 7.50 4.15 -44.24
N GLU A 290 8.33 4.57 -45.19
CA GLU A 290 9.17 3.66 -45.95
C GLU A 290 10.60 3.69 -45.40
N GLY A 291 11.17 2.50 -45.17
CA GLY A 291 12.56 2.33 -44.77
C GLY A 291 12.87 0.93 -44.28
N ILE A 292 14.15 0.58 -44.27
CA ILE A 292 14.62 -0.68 -43.70
C ILE A 292 15.18 -0.38 -42.31
N LEU A 293 14.59 -1.00 -41.28
CA LEU A 293 15.11 -0.96 -39.92
C LEU A 293 16.39 -1.78 -39.83
N GLN A 294 17.49 -1.14 -39.44
CA GLN A 294 18.79 -1.78 -39.22
C GLN A 294 19.07 -2.01 -37.73
N SER A 295 18.53 -1.17 -36.86
CA SER A 295 18.65 -1.29 -35.41
C SER A 295 17.44 -0.67 -34.71
N VAL A 296 17.02 -1.29 -33.60
CA VAL A 296 15.90 -0.87 -32.77
C VAL A 296 16.32 -0.96 -31.30
N ILE A 297 16.44 0.18 -30.64
CA ILE A 297 16.88 0.28 -29.25
C ILE A 297 15.83 1.05 -28.46
N LEU A 298 15.27 0.43 -27.42
CA LEU A 298 14.39 1.09 -26.47
C LEU A 298 15.20 2.11 -25.67
N GLU A 299 14.84 3.38 -25.77
CA GLU A 299 15.49 4.48 -25.04
C GLU A 299 14.74 4.80 -23.75
N LYS A 300 13.41 4.94 -23.83
CA LYS A 300 12.58 5.34 -22.69
C LYS A 300 11.22 4.66 -22.74
N LEU A 301 10.72 4.31 -21.57
CA LEU A 301 9.35 3.84 -21.34
C LEU A 301 8.85 4.56 -20.10
N ASN A 302 7.73 5.27 -20.22
CA ASN A 302 7.02 5.85 -19.08
C ASN A 302 5.59 5.35 -19.09
N TYR A 303 4.99 5.26 -17.91
CA TYR A 303 3.57 4.97 -17.75
C TYR A 303 2.87 6.18 -17.15
N ASP A 304 1.76 6.58 -17.76
CA ASP A 304 0.85 7.58 -17.24
C ASP A 304 -0.37 6.87 -16.63
N SER A 305 -0.50 6.95 -15.30
CA SER A 305 -1.57 6.31 -14.54
C SER A 305 -2.94 6.96 -14.76
N GLU A 306 -3.01 8.24 -15.12
CA GLU A 306 -4.29 8.93 -15.36
C GLU A 306 -4.90 8.48 -16.68
N THR A 307 -4.08 8.37 -17.72
CA THR A 307 -4.54 7.95 -19.06
C THR A 307 -4.41 6.45 -19.30
N GLN A 308 -3.75 5.72 -18.40
CA GLN A 308 -3.41 4.30 -18.51
C GLN A 308 -2.64 3.98 -19.81
N ARG A 309 -1.67 4.84 -20.15
CA ARG A 309 -0.89 4.74 -21.40
C ARG A 309 0.60 4.63 -21.12
N TYR A 310 1.26 3.86 -21.97
CA TYR A 310 2.71 3.75 -22.03
C TYR A 310 3.26 4.66 -23.12
N THR A 311 4.07 5.66 -22.77
CA THR A 311 4.82 6.43 -23.77
C THR A 311 6.18 5.78 -23.97
N VAL A 312 6.40 5.24 -25.17
CA VAL A 312 7.65 4.60 -25.57
C VAL A 312 8.48 5.50 -26.48
N SER A 313 9.80 5.45 -26.33
CA SER A 313 10.76 6.12 -27.22
C SER A 313 11.83 5.13 -27.66
N TYR A 314 12.03 5.03 -28.97
CA TYR A 314 13.04 4.19 -29.60
C TYR A 314 14.06 5.02 -30.36
N ILE A 315 15.33 4.61 -30.29
CA ILE A 315 16.37 5.04 -31.22
C ILE A 315 16.42 4.01 -32.34
N LEU A 316 16.17 4.46 -33.56
CA LEU A 316 16.08 3.63 -34.75
C LEU A 316 17.18 4.02 -35.73
N SER A 317 17.88 3.02 -36.26
CA SER A 317 18.71 3.21 -37.45
C SER A 317 17.90 2.78 -38.67
N VAL A 318 17.53 3.74 -39.51
CA VAL A 318 16.66 3.53 -40.67
C VAL A 318 17.45 3.79 -41.93
N LYS A 319 17.52 2.80 -42.83
CA LYS A 319 18.05 2.95 -44.18
C LYS A 319 16.94 3.33 -45.14
N ARG A 320 17.09 4.46 -45.82
CA ARG A 320 16.18 4.95 -46.87
C ARG A 320 17.00 5.15 -48.15
N GLY A 321 16.81 4.28 -49.14
CA GLY A 321 17.73 4.19 -50.29
C GLY A 321 19.15 3.84 -49.83
N ASP A 322 20.15 4.63 -50.23
CA ASP A 322 21.55 4.41 -49.86
C ASP A 322 22.00 5.12 -48.57
N LYS A 323 21.11 5.88 -47.92
CA LYS A 323 21.44 6.67 -46.71
C LYS A 323 20.83 6.04 -45.47
N SER A 324 21.65 5.87 -44.43
CA SER A 324 21.20 5.48 -43.09
C SER A 324 21.13 6.71 -42.18
N SER A 325 20.07 6.81 -41.40
CA SER A 325 19.86 7.89 -40.43
C SER A 325 19.43 7.34 -39.08
N SER A 326 19.87 7.98 -37.99
CA SER A 326 19.40 7.68 -36.64
C SER A 326 18.27 8.63 -36.25
N VAL A 327 17.09 8.08 -35.96
CA VAL A 327 15.91 8.86 -35.56
C VAL A 327 15.42 8.39 -34.20
N ARG A 328 14.86 9.33 -33.43
CA ARG A 328 14.07 9.02 -32.23
C ARG A 328 12.60 8.95 -32.63
N LEU A 329 11.95 7.82 -32.38
CA LEU A 329 10.51 7.63 -32.59
C LEU A 329 9.80 7.52 -31.25
N THR A 330 8.76 8.34 -31.04
CA THR A 330 7.94 8.32 -29.83
C THR A 330 6.47 8.10 -30.16
N PHE A 331 5.80 7.22 -29.43
CA PHE A 331 4.37 6.94 -29.57
C PHE A 331 3.80 6.39 -28.26
N ASP A 332 2.47 6.42 -28.14
CA ASP A 332 1.77 5.89 -26.97
C ASP A 332 1.15 4.53 -27.27
N VAL A 333 1.22 3.63 -26.30
CA VAL A 333 0.70 2.26 -26.32
C VAL A 333 -0.27 2.08 -25.17
N LYS A 334 -1.33 1.30 -25.39
CA LYS A 334 -2.30 0.94 -24.35
C LYS A 334 -2.62 -0.55 -24.42
N ALA A 335 -2.83 -1.17 -23.27
CA ALA A 335 -3.32 -2.55 -23.19
C ALA A 335 -4.72 -2.67 -23.80
N SER A 336 -4.98 -3.76 -24.50
CA SER A 336 -6.26 -4.05 -25.13
C SER A 336 -6.42 -5.56 -25.30
N ASP A 337 -7.26 -6.16 -24.46
CA ASP A 337 -7.51 -7.62 -24.46
C ASP A 337 -8.17 -8.12 -25.75
N SER A 338 -8.84 -7.23 -26.47
CA SER A 338 -9.47 -7.54 -27.77
C SER A 338 -8.48 -7.45 -28.94
N SER A 339 -7.27 -6.93 -28.71
CA SER A 339 -6.26 -6.82 -29.77
C SER A 339 -5.47 -8.12 -29.92
N LYS A 340 -4.97 -8.36 -31.14
CA LYS A 340 -4.20 -9.55 -31.48
C LYS A 340 -2.93 -9.73 -30.65
N TYR A 341 -2.34 -8.64 -30.18
CA TYR A 341 -1.06 -8.63 -29.48
C TYR A 341 -1.19 -8.15 -28.02
N GLY A 342 -2.41 -8.04 -27.47
CA GLY A 342 -2.67 -7.54 -26.12
C GLY A 342 -2.44 -6.04 -25.92
N PHE A 343 -1.89 -5.35 -26.93
CA PHE A 343 -1.64 -3.91 -26.92
C PHE A 343 -2.03 -3.28 -28.25
N VAL A 344 -2.24 -1.96 -28.22
CA VAL A 344 -2.48 -1.13 -29.40
C VAL A 344 -1.73 0.20 -29.28
N VAL A 345 -1.32 0.75 -30.42
CA VAL A 345 -0.81 2.12 -30.53
C VAL A 345 -1.99 3.08 -30.52
N GLU A 346 -1.94 4.08 -29.66
CA GLU A 346 -3.01 5.07 -29.43
C GLU A 346 -2.77 6.40 -30.13
N THR A 347 -1.51 6.75 -30.40
CA THR A 347 -1.13 8.03 -31.01
C THR A 347 -0.25 7.84 -32.23
N GLU A 348 -0.35 8.77 -33.19
CA GLU A 348 0.51 8.74 -34.38
C GLU A 348 1.99 8.87 -33.98
N PRO A 349 2.88 7.96 -34.42
CA PRO A 349 4.29 8.01 -34.07
C PRO A 349 4.99 9.28 -34.57
N LYS A 350 5.72 9.93 -33.66
CA LYS A 350 6.44 11.17 -33.92
C LYS A 350 7.94 10.88 -34.06
N GLU A 351 8.49 11.18 -35.23
CA GLU A 351 9.95 11.11 -35.47
C GLU A 351 10.61 12.46 -35.16
N SER A 352 11.78 12.40 -34.54
CA SER A 352 12.70 13.52 -34.36
C SER A 352 14.13 13.06 -34.64
N ASN A 353 15.03 13.99 -34.96
CA ASN A 353 16.43 13.66 -35.12
C ASN A 353 17.04 13.29 -33.76
N TYR A 354 17.71 12.14 -33.68
CA TYR A 354 18.38 11.71 -32.45
C TYR A 354 19.69 12.49 -32.22
N LEU A 355 20.44 12.74 -33.29
CA LEU A 355 21.70 13.47 -33.21
C LEU A 355 21.39 14.97 -33.16
N LYS A 356 21.77 15.62 -32.05
CA LYS A 356 21.77 17.08 -31.96
C LYS A 356 22.94 17.60 -32.78
N ASN A 357 22.64 18.43 -33.78
CA ASN A 357 23.66 19.24 -34.46
C ASN A 357 24.02 20.45 -33.60
#